data_AF-W2E117-F1
#
_entry.id   AF-W2E117-F1
#
_cell.length_a   1.000
_cell.length_b   1.000
_cell.length_c   1.000
_cell.angle_alpha   90.00
_cell.angle_beta   90.00
_cell.angle_gamma   90.00
#
_symmetry.space_group_name_H-M   'P 1'
#
loop_
_entity.id
_entity.type
_entity.pdbx_description
1 polymer ?
#
loop_
_entity_poly.entity_id
_entity_poly.type
_entity_poly.pdbx_seq_one_letter_code
_entity_poly.pdbx_strand_id
1 'polypeptide(L)'
;MRYLKATAQDRSGNGKADMVILQFFEQTANEPDELVHEAVAIDITADGVADILLPGDINFDGCKSAEDKALLKAFADTFLKQGWFNAGDTWRCYLTMQVSHWAKSGIPNTIKLSFHRCCSPRGKRILVYTAAGYDGDSDGVLESFTNSDLDQNGIADHQDKAAIKVLCNAFLAFAWHTPPLKKP
;
A
#
# COMPACT_ATOMS: atom_id res chain seq x y z
N MET A 1 -7.89 11.90 8.51
CA MET A 1 -7.41 10.50 8.43
C MET A 1 -6.34 10.43 7.35
N ARG A 2 -5.22 9.76 7.60
CA ARG A 2 -4.20 9.54 6.57
C ARG A 2 -4.24 8.11 6.09
N TYR A 3 -4.11 7.92 4.78
CA TYR A 3 -4.11 6.60 4.18
C TYR A 3 -3.20 6.57 2.94
N LEU A 4 -2.73 5.38 2.61
CA LEU A 4 -1.99 5.10 1.40
C LEU A 4 -2.94 4.50 0.37
N LYS A 5 -2.84 4.92 -0.89
CA LYS A 5 -3.44 4.26 -2.04
C LYS A 5 -2.34 3.73 -2.95
N ALA A 6 -2.35 2.43 -3.24
CA ALA A 6 -1.43 1.78 -4.15
C ALA A 6 -2.16 1.32 -5.42
N THR A 7 -1.57 1.62 -6.59
CA THR A 7 -2.09 1.22 -7.90
C THR A 7 -0.98 0.58 -8.70
N ALA A 8 -1.21 -0.62 -9.23
CA ALA A 8 -0.30 -1.26 -10.17
C ALA A 8 -0.88 -1.21 -11.60
N GLN A 9 -0.01 -1.03 -12.60
CA GLN A 9 -0.37 -0.90 -14.01
C GLN A 9 0.53 -1.77 -14.88
N ASP A 10 -0.06 -2.38 -15.90
CA ASP A 10 0.61 -3.02 -17.04
C ASP A 10 0.66 -2.00 -18.19
N ARG A 11 1.72 -1.18 -18.21
CA ARG A 11 1.91 -0.10 -19.18
C ARG A 11 2.43 -0.62 -20.53
N SER A 12 3.16 -1.72 -20.51
CA SER A 12 3.73 -2.38 -21.69
C SER A 12 2.72 -3.25 -22.44
N GLY A 13 1.65 -3.68 -21.79
CA GLY A 13 0.60 -4.54 -22.34
C GLY A 13 1.00 -6.02 -22.41
N ASN A 14 1.96 -6.46 -21.59
CA ASN A 14 2.48 -7.83 -21.62
C ASN A 14 1.71 -8.79 -20.69
N GLY A 15 0.66 -8.31 -20.02
CA GLY A 15 -0.16 -9.08 -19.09
C GLY A 15 0.39 -9.13 -17.67
N LYS A 16 1.41 -8.34 -17.35
CA LYS A 16 2.00 -8.21 -16.01
C LYS A 16 2.13 -6.73 -15.65
N ALA A 17 1.97 -6.42 -14.38
CA ALA A 17 2.25 -5.07 -13.92
C ALA A 17 3.74 -4.74 -14.06
N ASP A 18 4.04 -3.55 -14.56
CA ASP A 18 5.39 -3.01 -14.74
C ASP A 18 5.56 -1.64 -14.07
N MET A 19 4.50 -1.12 -13.43
CA MET A 19 4.52 0.13 -12.70
C MET A 19 3.68 0.03 -11.42
N VAL A 20 4.21 0.55 -10.31
CA VAL A 20 3.50 0.77 -9.05
C VAL A 20 3.54 2.25 -8.70
N ILE A 21 2.37 2.80 -8.40
CA ILE A 21 2.18 4.19 -7.97
C ILE A 21 1.61 4.16 -6.55
N LEU A 22 2.33 4.79 -5.62
CA LEU A 22 1.94 4.98 -4.23
C LEU A 22 1.54 6.43 -4.02
N GLN A 23 0.30 6.65 -3.58
CA GLN A 23 -0.30 7.95 -3.38
C GLN A 23 -0.68 8.12 -1.90
N PHE A 24 -0.10 9.13 -1.24
CA PHE A 24 -0.26 9.38 0.19
C PHE A 24 -1.32 10.47 0.39
N PHE A 25 -2.47 10.08 0.93
CA PHE A 25 -3.63 10.96 1.08
C PHE A 25 -3.87 11.39 2.52
N GLU A 26 -4.28 12.64 2.69
CA GLU A 26 -4.82 13.21 3.90
C GLU A 26 -6.30 13.59 3.69
N GLN A 27 -7.17 13.05 4.54
CA GLN A 27 -8.60 13.31 4.51
C GLN A 27 -8.99 14.18 5.71
N THR A 28 -9.47 15.38 5.43
CA THR A 28 -10.06 16.29 6.42
C THR A 28 -11.58 16.18 6.37
N ALA A 29 -12.24 16.31 7.52
CA ALA A 29 -13.69 16.23 7.58
C ALA A 29 -14.33 17.31 6.70
N ASN A 30 -15.24 16.90 5.82
CA ASN A 30 -15.97 17.76 4.86
C ASN A 30 -15.11 18.40 3.75
N GLU A 31 -13.88 17.95 3.57
CA GLU A 31 -13.03 18.37 2.45
C GLU A 31 -12.71 17.18 1.53
N PRO A 32 -12.41 17.43 0.25
CA PRO A 32 -11.86 16.39 -0.62
C PRO A 32 -10.54 15.84 -0.07
N ASP A 33 -10.26 14.56 -0.34
CA ASP A 33 -8.98 13.96 0.01
C ASP A 33 -7.83 14.69 -0.71
N GLU A 34 -6.83 15.12 0.06
CA GLU A 34 -5.64 15.82 -0.44
C GLU A 34 -4.52 14.82 -0.72
N LEU A 35 -3.97 14.83 -1.93
CA LEU A 35 -2.76 14.10 -2.26
C LEU A 35 -1.53 14.89 -1.78
N VAL A 36 -0.80 14.35 -0.82
CA VAL A 36 0.33 15.04 -0.19
C VAL A 36 1.67 14.60 -0.77
N HIS A 37 1.81 13.31 -1.09
CA HIS A 37 3.04 12.76 -1.65
C HIS A 37 2.73 11.64 -2.65
N GLU A 38 3.65 11.44 -3.60
CA GLU A 38 3.59 10.35 -4.57
C GLU A 38 4.97 9.71 -4.74
N ALA A 39 5.00 8.38 -4.79
CA ALA A 39 6.18 7.58 -5.07
C ALA A 39 5.88 6.58 -6.19
N VAL A 40 6.88 6.33 -7.04
CA VAL A 40 6.71 5.48 -8.23
C VAL A 40 7.83 4.46 -8.31
N ALA A 41 7.47 3.22 -8.58
CA ALA A 41 8.40 2.14 -8.90
C ALA A 41 8.06 1.58 -10.29
N ILE A 42 9.08 1.23 -11.07
CA ILE A 42 8.94 0.69 -12.43
C ILE A 42 9.77 -0.60 -12.53
N ASP A 43 9.13 -1.67 -12.96
CA ASP A 43 9.72 -2.97 -13.31
C ASP A 43 9.74 -3.07 -14.85
N ILE A 44 10.87 -2.69 -15.45
CA ILE A 44 11.01 -2.65 -16.92
C ILE A 44 11.03 -4.07 -17.48
N THR A 45 11.53 -5.03 -16.70
CA THR A 45 11.69 -6.42 -17.13
C THR A 45 10.43 -7.26 -16.96
N ALA A 46 9.43 -6.77 -16.22
CA ALA A 46 8.20 -7.45 -15.85
C ALA A 46 8.45 -8.81 -15.18
N ASP A 47 9.46 -8.87 -14.31
CA ASP A 47 9.82 -10.05 -13.51
C ASP A 47 9.26 -10.01 -12.08
N GLY A 48 8.53 -8.94 -11.73
CA GLY A 48 8.00 -8.66 -10.40
C GLY A 48 8.99 -7.97 -9.47
N VAL A 49 10.07 -7.40 -10.01
CA VAL A 49 11.11 -6.69 -9.26
C VAL A 49 11.31 -5.30 -9.86
N ALA A 50 11.12 -4.26 -9.06
CA ALA A 50 11.30 -2.89 -9.53
C ALA A 50 12.78 -2.58 -9.84
N ASP A 51 13.03 -2.10 -11.06
CA ASP A 51 14.33 -1.67 -11.57
C ASP A 51 14.59 -0.18 -11.28
N ILE A 52 13.55 0.65 -11.42
CA ILE A 52 13.62 2.10 -11.19
C ILE A 52 12.75 2.44 -10.00
N LEU A 53 13.32 3.20 -9.07
CA LEU A 53 12.68 3.62 -7.83
C LEU A 53 12.74 5.14 -7.69
N LEU A 54 11.57 5.76 -7.57
CA LEU A 54 11.36 7.19 -7.34
C LEU A 54 10.60 7.39 -6.03
N PRO A 55 11.25 7.18 -4.86
CA PRO A 55 10.54 7.19 -3.58
C PRO A 55 10.23 8.59 -3.04
N GLY A 56 11.01 9.61 -3.44
CA GLY A 56 10.98 10.89 -2.74
C GLY A 56 11.48 10.72 -1.30
N ASP A 57 10.79 11.36 -0.36
CA ASP A 57 10.93 11.17 1.09
C ASP A 57 9.67 10.40 1.51
N ILE A 58 9.73 9.07 1.44
CA ILE A 58 8.55 8.21 1.56
C ILE A 58 8.23 7.87 3.02
N ASN A 59 9.21 8.01 3.91
CA ASN A 59 9.06 7.86 5.36
C ASN A 59 8.84 9.19 6.10
N PHE A 60 8.85 10.32 5.37
CA PHE A 60 8.60 11.66 5.90
C PHE A 60 9.57 12.07 7.02
N ASP A 61 10.81 11.58 6.97
CA ASP A 61 11.87 11.94 7.92
C ASP A 61 12.59 13.25 7.55
N GLY A 62 12.27 13.83 6.39
CA GLY A 62 12.83 15.07 5.86
C GLY A 62 14.06 14.86 4.97
N CYS A 63 14.49 13.62 4.72
CA CYS A 63 15.71 13.29 4.00
C CYS A 63 15.47 12.23 2.92
N LYS A 64 15.68 12.60 1.65
CA LYS A 64 15.69 11.62 0.54
C LYS A 64 16.92 10.73 0.64
N SER A 65 16.73 9.45 0.94
CA SER A 65 17.79 8.55 1.39
C SER A 65 17.78 7.20 0.65
N ALA A 66 18.77 6.35 0.98
CA ALA A 66 18.78 4.96 0.53
C ALA A 66 17.72 4.11 1.25
N GLU A 67 17.30 4.52 2.44
CA GLU A 67 16.23 3.87 3.20
C GLU A 67 14.89 4.03 2.48
N ASP A 68 14.58 5.22 1.98
CA ASP A 68 13.38 5.46 1.18
C ASP A 68 13.28 4.53 -0.04
N LYS A 69 14.42 4.31 -0.71
CA LYS A 69 14.50 3.39 -1.85
C LYS A 69 14.23 1.95 -1.40
N ALA A 70 14.81 1.53 -0.29
CA ALA A 70 14.60 0.18 0.24
C ALA A 70 13.13 -0.04 0.65
N LEU A 71 12.51 0.94 1.30
CA LEU A 71 11.11 0.90 1.71
C LEU A 71 10.16 0.83 0.49
N LEU A 72 10.36 1.71 -0.49
CA LEU A 72 9.57 1.66 -1.73
C LEU A 72 9.78 0.32 -2.45
N LYS A 73 11.00 -0.18 -2.54
CA LYS A 73 11.31 -1.43 -3.23
C LYS A 73 10.61 -2.62 -2.57
N ALA A 74 10.72 -2.74 -1.24
CA ALA A 74 10.09 -3.82 -0.50
C ALA A 74 8.56 -3.83 -0.71
N PHE A 75 7.93 -2.66 -0.69
CA PHE A 75 6.51 -2.54 -0.97
C PHE A 75 6.18 -2.91 -2.43
N ALA A 76 6.86 -2.28 -3.39
CA ALA A 76 6.57 -2.42 -4.81
C ALA A 76 6.77 -3.86 -5.31
N ASP A 77 7.92 -4.48 -5.01
CA ASP A 77 8.22 -5.86 -5.40
C ASP A 77 7.17 -6.84 -4.83
N THR A 78 6.70 -6.59 -3.60
CA THR A 78 5.67 -7.43 -2.99
C THR A 78 4.33 -7.21 -3.69
N PHE A 79 3.94 -5.97 -3.93
CA PHE A 79 2.65 -5.63 -4.53
C PHE A 79 2.52 -6.08 -5.99
N LEU A 80 3.61 -5.98 -6.78
CA LEU A 80 3.65 -6.45 -8.17
C LEU A 80 3.31 -7.94 -8.30
N LYS A 81 3.70 -8.75 -7.31
CA LYS A 81 3.50 -10.21 -7.32
C LYS A 81 2.07 -10.64 -7.00
N GLN A 82 1.21 -9.74 -6.53
CA GLN A 82 -0.15 -10.08 -6.08
C GLN A 82 -1.19 -10.15 -7.20
N GLY A 83 -0.80 -9.93 -8.46
CA GLY A 83 -1.75 -9.96 -9.59
C GLY A 83 -2.83 -8.87 -9.55
N TRP A 84 -2.74 -7.90 -8.63
CA TRP A 84 -3.73 -6.84 -8.46
C TRP A 84 -3.37 -5.57 -9.24
N PHE A 85 -3.61 -5.60 -10.56
CA PHE A 85 -3.21 -4.51 -11.45
C PHE A 85 -4.27 -4.10 -12.46
N ASN A 86 -3.93 -3.07 -13.22
CA ASN A 86 -4.74 -2.49 -14.29
C ASN A 86 -4.06 -2.68 -15.63
N ALA A 87 -4.82 -3.02 -16.68
CA ALA A 87 -4.31 -2.94 -18.03
C ALA A 87 -4.16 -1.46 -18.45
N GLY A 88 -3.02 -1.13 -19.04
CA GLY A 88 -2.70 0.22 -19.52
C GLY A 88 -2.71 1.27 -18.41
N ASP A 89 -3.22 2.46 -18.73
CA ASP A 89 -3.29 3.61 -17.83
C ASP A 89 -4.57 3.68 -16.99
N THR A 90 -5.32 2.57 -16.93
CA THR A 90 -6.59 2.55 -16.21
C THR A 90 -6.39 2.55 -14.69
N TRP A 91 -7.40 3.04 -13.96
CA TRP A 91 -7.37 3.20 -12.50
C TRP A 91 -8.53 2.44 -11.84
N ARG A 92 -8.86 1.26 -12.38
CA ARG A 92 -10.02 0.49 -11.94
C ARG A 92 -9.74 -0.28 -10.66
N CYS A 93 -8.56 -0.87 -10.53
CA CYS A 93 -8.12 -1.65 -9.38
C CYS A 93 -7.13 -0.83 -8.55
N TYR A 94 -7.33 -0.74 -7.24
CA TYR A 94 -6.36 -0.14 -6.32
C TYR A 94 -6.50 -0.74 -4.93
N LEU A 95 -5.43 -0.65 -4.14
CA LEU A 95 -5.39 -0.98 -2.73
C LEU A 95 -5.43 0.32 -1.93
N THR A 96 -6.19 0.37 -0.83
CA THR A 96 -6.03 1.39 0.22
C THR A 96 -5.55 0.76 1.51
N MET A 97 -4.61 1.42 2.19
CA MET A 97 -4.07 1.00 3.48
C MET A 97 -4.21 2.13 4.51
N GLN A 98 -4.67 1.78 5.71
CA GLN A 98 -4.82 2.73 6.82
C GLN A 98 -4.75 2.02 8.16
N VAL A 99 -4.45 2.77 9.21
CA VAL A 99 -4.66 2.31 10.58
C VAL A 99 -6.15 2.35 10.88
N SER A 100 -6.77 1.20 11.12
CA SER A 100 -8.19 1.10 11.47
C SER A 100 -8.45 1.06 12.97
N HIS A 101 -7.44 0.70 13.76
CA HIS A 101 -7.54 0.68 15.22
C HIS A 101 -6.21 1.13 15.84
N TRP A 102 -6.30 1.92 16.91
CA TRP A 102 -5.17 2.46 17.64
C TRP A 102 -5.20 1.94 19.08
N ALA A 103 -4.05 1.57 19.62
CA ALA A 103 -3.90 1.29 21.05
C ALA A 103 -4.10 2.58 21.87
N LYS A 104 -4.37 2.43 23.17
CA LYS A 104 -4.47 3.59 24.09
C LYS A 104 -3.20 4.44 24.16
N SER A 105 -2.05 3.82 23.88
CA SER A 105 -0.74 4.48 23.78
C SER A 105 -0.56 5.31 22.51
N GLY A 106 -1.49 5.23 21.55
CA GLY A 106 -1.34 5.87 20.24
C GLY A 106 -0.52 5.06 19.24
N ILE A 107 -0.19 3.80 19.56
CA ILE A 107 0.48 2.88 18.63
C ILE A 107 -0.56 2.28 17.66
N PRO A 108 -0.29 2.20 16.35
CA PRO A 108 -1.15 1.50 15.40
C PRO A 108 -1.37 0.05 15.82
N ASN A 109 -2.60 -0.33 16.08
CA ASN A 109 -2.92 -1.67 16.57
C ASN A 109 -3.48 -2.57 15.45
N THR A 110 -4.19 -2.01 14.49
CA THR A 110 -4.66 -2.77 13.31
C THR A 110 -4.46 -1.98 12.04
N ILE A 111 -3.79 -2.60 11.07
CA ILE A 111 -3.63 -2.07 9.71
C ILE A 111 -4.61 -2.78 8.80
N LYS A 112 -5.47 -2.03 8.12
CA LYS A 112 -6.46 -2.56 7.19
C LYS A 112 -6.03 -2.32 5.76
N LEU A 113 -6.02 -3.40 4.97
CA LEU A 113 -5.85 -3.41 3.52
C LEU A 113 -7.22 -3.61 2.89
N SER A 114 -7.60 -2.73 1.97
CA SER A 114 -8.88 -2.82 1.26
C SER A 114 -8.64 -2.75 -0.25
N PHE A 115 -8.99 -3.82 -0.95
CA PHE A 115 -8.80 -3.96 -2.39
C PHE A 115 -10.08 -3.56 -3.11
N HIS A 116 -10.00 -2.51 -3.92
CA HIS A 116 -11.16 -1.90 -4.58
C HIS A 116 -11.09 -2.09 -6.08
N ARG A 117 -12.25 -2.34 -6.69
CA ARG A 117 -12.44 -2.40 -8.14
C ARG A 117 -13.58 -1.49 -8.58
N CYS A 118 -13.35 -0.70 -9.62
CA CYS A 118 -14.37 0.09 -10.30
C CYS A 118 -14.87 -0.68 -11.54
N CYS A 119 -16.17 -0.94 -11.63
CA CYS A 119 -16.77 -1.63 -12.78
C CYS A 119 -16.75 -0.80 -14.07
N SER A 120 -16.62 0.53 -13.97
CA SER A 120 -16.47 1.44 -15.10
C SER A 120 -15.75 2.72 -14.67
N PRO A 121 -15.25 3.57 -15.61
CA PRO A 121 -14.58 4.82 -15.27
C PRO A 121 -15.40 5.80 -14.41
N ARG A 122 -16.73 5.73 -14.50
CA ARG A 122 -17.68 6.48 -13.66
C ARG A 122 -18.49 5.57 -12.73
N GLY A 123 -18.07 4.32 -12.59
CA GLY A 123 -18.80 3.27 -11.90
C GLY A 123 -18.62 3.37 -10.40
N LYS A 124 -19.54 2.72 -9.67
CA LYS A 124 -19.42 2.56 -8.22
C LYS A 124 -18.13 1.80 -7.89
N ARG A 125 -17.40 2.31 -6.90
CA ARG A 125 -16.26 1.62 -6.28
C ARG A 125 -16.79 0.43 -5.47
N ILE A 126 -16.26 -0.75 -5.73
CA ILE A 126 -16.64 -1.98 -5.04
C ILE A 126 -15.43 -2.48 -4.24
N LEU A 127 -15.60 -2.69 -2.94
CA LEU A 127 -14.66 -3.43 -2.13
C LEU A 127 -14.73 -4.91 -2.53
N VAL A 128 -13.62 -5.47 -3.02
CA VAL A 128 -13.55 -6.87 -3.47
C VAL A 128 -13.18 -7.78 -2.31
N TYR A 129 -12.13 -7.44 -1.57
CA TYR A 129 -11.73 -8.16 -0.36
C TYR A 129 -10.87 -7.28 0.55
N THR A 130 -10.62 -7.79 1.76
CA THR A 130 -9.77 -7.13 2.76
C THR A 130 -8.75 -8.09 3.34
N ALA A 131 -7.62 -7.53 3.74
CA ALA A 131 -6.66 -8.18 4.61
C ALA A 131 -6.33 -7.25 5.79
N ALA A 132 -5.73 -7.79 6.84
CA ALA A 132 -5.27 -6.98 7.96
C ALA A 132 -4.05 -7.57 8.65
N GLY A 133 -3.27 -6.69 9.26
CA GLY A 133 -2.24 -7.02 10.26
C GLY A 133 -2.63 -6.46 11.62
N TYR A 134 -2.31 -7.21 12.68
CA TYR A 134 -2.67 -6.91 14.05
C TYR A 134 -1.44 -6.92 14.95
N ASP A 135 -1.33 -5.87 15.77
CA ASP A 135 -0.45 -5.75 16.92
C ASP A 135 -1.27 -6.13 18.16
N GLY A 136 -1.04 -7.33 18.68
CA GLY A 136 -1.85 -7.94 19.73
C GLY A 136 -1.56 -7.39 21.13
N ASP A 137 -0.33 -7.00 21.39
CA ASP A 137 0.15 -6.54 22.69
C ASP A 137 0.49 -5.04 22.72
N SER A 138 0.29 -4.35 21.60
CA SER A 138 0.47 -2.91 21.41
C SER A 138 1.94 -2.46 21.59
N ASP A 139 2.89 -3.28 21.16
CA ASP A 139 4.33 -2.98 21.23
C ASP A 139 4.90 -2.32 19.96
N GLY A 140 4.08 -2.18 18.92
CA GLY A 140 4.44 -1.61 17.62
C GLY A 140 4.91 -2.64 16.59
N VAL A 141 4.89 -3.92 16.93
CA VAL A 141 5.14 -5.05 16.03
C VAL A 141 3.80 -5.67 15.62
N LEU A 142 3.74 -6.29 14.43
CA LEU A 142 2.55 -7.00 13.98
C LEU A 142 2.78 -8.52 14.10
N GLU A 143 2.00 -9.20 14.94
CA GLU A 143 2.16 -10.62 15.26
C GLU A 143 1.24 -11.50 14.41
N SER A 144 0.08 -10.97 14.04
CA SER A 144 -0.98 -11.75 13.39
C SER A 144 -1.48 -11.07 12.13
N PHE A 145 -1.91 -11.89 11.17
CA PHE A 145 -2.35 -11.46 9.85
C PHE A 145 -3.51 -12.33 9.39
N THR A 146 -4.46 -11.73 8.67
CA THR A 146 -5.63 -12.45 8.15
C THR A 146 -5.23 -13.58 7.20
N ASN A 147 -6.04 -14.64 7.15
CA ASN A 147 -5.89 -15.72 6.18
C ASN A 147 -6.62 -15.35 4.87
N SER A 148 -6.04 -14.43 4.10
CA SER A 148 -6.60 -13.91 2.85
C SER A 148 -5.74 -14.36 1.67
N ASP A 149 -6.36 -14.87 0.62
CA ASP A 149 -5.74 -15.13 -0.70
C ASP A 149 -5.46 -13.77 -1.36
N LEU A 150 -4.21 -13.32 -1.28
CA LEU A 150 -3.79 -11.98 -1.68
C LEU A 150 -3.44 -11.93 -3.16
N ASP A 151 -2.84 -13.00 -3.69
CA ASP A 151 -2.41 -13.14 -5.08
C ASP A 151 -3.52 -13.66 -6.03
N GLN A 152 -4.66 -14.06 -5.46
CA GLN A 152 -5.85 -14.55 -6.15
C GLN A 152 -5.64 -15.89 -6.86
N ASN A 153 -4.72 -16.73 -6.37
CA ASN A 153 -4.47 -18.06 -6.91
C ASN A 153 -5.51 -19.12 -6.47
N GLY A 154 -6.44 -18.74 -5.57
CA GLY A 154 -7.51 -19.60 -5.04
C GLY A 154 -7.18 -20.27 -3.71
N ILE A 155 -5.99 -20.04 -3.14
CA ILE A 155 -5.49 -20.70 -1.93
C ILE A 155 -4.85 -19.64 -1.02
N ALA A 156 -5.48 -19.37 0.13
CA ALA A 156 -4.86 -18.54 1.16
C ALA A 156 -3.78 -19.34 1.91
N ASP A 157 -2.51 -19.02 1.68
CA ASP A 157 -1.35 -19.78 2.18
C ASP A 157 -0.31 -18.93 2.94
N HIS A 158 0.88 -19.51 3.16
CA HIS A 158 1.97 -18.84 3.86
C HIS A 158 2.59 -17.70 3.05
N GLN A 159 2.60 -17.79 1.71
CA GLN A 159 3.11 -16.74 0.83
C GLN A 159 2.20 -15.50 0.91
N ASP A 160 0.88 -15.68 0.89
CA ASP A 160 -0.06 -14.57 1.09
C ASP A 160 0.17 -13.88 2.43
N LYS A 161 0.28 -14.67 3.49
CA LYS A 161 0.51 -14.14 4.84
C LYS A 161 1.83 -13.35 4.93
N ALA A 162 2.88 -13.86 4.30
CA ALA A 162 4.16 -13.16 4.21
C ALA A 162 4.04 -11.84 3.42
N ALA A 163 3.29 -11.83 2.32
CA ALA A 163 3.03 -10.63 1.53
C ALA A 163 2.23 -9.58 2.33
N ILE A 164 1.17 -9.97 3.03
CA ILE A 164 0.41 -9.08 3.93
C ILE A 164 1.35 -8.47 4.98
N LYS A 165 2.21 -9.29 5.59
CA LYS A 165 3.19 -8.82 6.58
C LYS A 165 4.14 -7.77 6.01
N VAL A 166 4.72 -8.02 4.84
CA VAL A 166 5.64 -7.06 4.20
C VAL A 166 4.93 -5.76 3.87
N LEU A 167 3.72 -5.81 3.28
CA LEU A 167 2.95 -4.62 2.95
C LEU A 167 2.61 -3.81 4.20
N CYS A 168 2.10 -4.45 5.26
CA CYS A 168 1.78 -3.77 6.53
C CYS A 168 3.00 -3.11 7.16
N ASN A 169 4.13 -3.82 7.23
CA ASN A 169 5.35 -3.29 7.83
C ASN A 169 5.92 -2.13 7.02
N ALA A 170 5.90 -2.21 5.70
CA ALA A 170 6.29 -1.10 4.83
C ALA A 170 5.37 0.12 5.04
N PHE A 171 4.05 -0.09 5.13
CA PHE A 171 3.10 0.99 5.42
C PHE A 171 3.36 1.68 6.77
N LEU A 172 3.69 0.92 7.82
CA LEU A 172 4.09 1.47 9.11
C LEU A 172 5.41 2.26 9.01
N ALA A 173 6.40 1.71 8.30
CA ALA A 173 7.70 2.34 8.10
C ALA A 173 7.65 3.62 7.26
N PHE A 174 6.62 3.79 6.41
CA PHE A 174 6.36 5.07 5.74
C PHE A 174 5.94 6.17 6.71
N ALA A 175 5.59 5.87 7.97
CA ALA A 175 5.16 6.83 9.00
C ALA A 175 3.99 7.77 8.61
N TRP A 176 3.34 7.54 7.46
CA TRP A 176 2.26 8.39 6.94
C TRP A 176 0.98 8.32 7.80
N HIS A 177 0.81 7.27 8.60
CA HIS A 177 -0.39 7.08 9.40
C HIS A 177 -0.59 8.11 10.52
N THR A 178 0.48 8.79 10.94
CA THR A 178 0.42 9.80 12.01
C THR A 178 0.47 11.20 11.39
N PRO A 179 -0.45 12.12 11.73
CA PRO A 179 -0.30 13.51 11.35
C PRO A 179 0.96 14.10 12.01
N PRO A 180 1.70 15.02 11.35
CA PRO A 180 2.84 15.66 11.97
C PRO A 180 2.38 16.30 13.28
N LEU A 181 3.20 16.16 14.33
CA LEU A 181 3.01 16.94 15.55
C LEU A 181 2.91 18.41 15.12
N LYS A 182 1.76 19.05 15.37
CA LYS A 182 1.66 20.50 15.23
C LYS A 182 2.80 21.09 16.06
N LYS A 183 3.80 21.67 15.42
CA LYS A 183 4.81 22.45 16.14
C LYS A 183 4.05 23.55 16.90
N PRO A 184 4.33 23.74 18.20
CA PRO A 184 3.67 24.76 19.01
C PRO A 184 3.90 26.16 18.45
#